data_AF-A0A3D9CN80-F1
#
_entry.id   AF-A0A3D9CN80-F1
#
_cell.length_a   1.000
_cell.length_b   1.000
_cell.length_c   1.000
_cell.angle_alpha   90.00
_cell.angle_beta   90.00
_cell.angle_gamma   90.00
#
_symmetry.space_group_name_H-M   'P 1'
#
loop_
_entity.id
_entity.type
_entity.pdbx_description
1 polymer ?
#
loop_
_entity_poly.entity_id
_entity_poly.type
_entity_poly.pdbx_seq_one_letter_code
_entity_poly.pdbx_strand_id
1 'polypeptide(L)'
;MSLTSLAIKEKGYNEIYPFASWKLFTVPSGGESLGERYKLYGIKQGDTIRIVNISRQGYDANDEELIVNTYGNMIESHKNRDIYIKKLMIFAKDIRPEFQEYLLYKEIYKPQQIGSKRMDIKKKNITKL
;
A
#
# COMPACT_ATOMS: atom_id res chain seq x y z
N MET A 1 1.38 -0.94 -38.03
CA MET A 1 2.61 -0.31 -37.48
C MET A 1 2.90 0.93 -38.30
N SER A 2 3.08 2.08 -37.65
CA SER A 2 3.35 3.34 -38.35
C SER A 2 4.77 3.33 -38.92
N LEU A 3 4.99 3.89 -40.11
CA LEU A 3 6.34 4.03 -40.71
C LEU A 3 7.32 4.75 -39.78
N THR A 4 6.80 5.63 -38.92
CA THR A 4 7.58 6.34 -37.89
C THR A 4 8.16 5.41 -36.82
N SER A 5 7.47 4.32 -36.46
CA SER A 5 7.97 3.39 -35.44
C SER A 5 9.10 2.50 -35.98
N LEU A 6 9.15 2.25 -37.29
CA LEU A 6 10.20 1.45 -37.93
C LEU A 6 11.54 2.21 -37.96
N ALA A 7 11.51 3.50 -38.31
CA ALA A 7 12.71 4.33 -38.41
C ALA A 7 13.42 4.60 -37.06
N ILE A 8 12.67 4.60 -35.95
CA ILE A 8 13.22 4.77 -34.60
C ILE A 8 13.97 3.51 -34.15
N LYS A 9 13.44 2.35 -34.52
CA LYS A 9 14.00 1.04 -34.18
C LYS A 9 15.31 0.75 -34.91
N GLU A 10 15.43 1.17 -36.16
CA GLU A 10 16.68 1.05 -36.94
C GLU A 10 17.85 1.89 -36.40
N LYS A 11 17.56 3.00 -35.71
CA LYS A 11 18.59 3.85 -35.09
C LYS A 11 19.01 3.41 -33.67
N GLY A 12 18.51 2.28 -33.18
CA GLY A 12 18.89 1.73 -31.87
C GLY A 12 18.33 2.48 -30.66
N TYR A 13 17.35 3.36 -30.86
CA TYR A 13 16.66 4.02 -29.75
C TYR A 13 15.54 3.11 -29.25
N ASN A 14 15.54 2.82 -27.94
CA ASN A 14 14.44 2.10 -27.29
C ASN A 14 13.13 2.87 -27.52
N GLU A 15 12.09 2.15 -27.98
CA GLU A 15 10.75 2.68 -28.22
C GLU A 15 10.32 3.53 -26.99
N ILE A 16 10.22 4.85 -27.15
CA ILE A 16 9.64 5.71 -26.11
C ILE A 16 8.15 5.39 -26.10
N TYR A 17 7.77 4.47 -25.25
CA TYR A 17 6.39 4.08 -25.05
C TYR A 17 5.56 5.30 -24.63
N PRO A 18 4.44 5.61 -25.33
CA PRO A 18 3.66 6.84 -25.12
C PRO A 18 2.90 6.87 -23.79
N PHE A 19 3.05 5.85 -22.93
CA PHE A 19 2.44 5.79 -21.59
C PHE A 19 3.36 6.33 -20.49
N ALA A 20 4.63 6.63 -20.79
CA ALA A 20 5.54 7.25 -19.80
C ALA A 20 5.02 8.62 -19.31
N SER A 21 4.33 9.36 -20.18
CA SER A 21 3.70 10.64 -19.88
C SER A 21 2.43 10.49 -19.03
N TRP A 22 1.71 9.37 -19.07
CA TRP A 22 0.46 9.23 -18.31
C TRP A 22 0.70 9.20 -16.79
N LYS A 23 1.88 8.70 -16.36
CA LYS A 23 2.31 8.67 -14.96
C LYS A 23 2.56 10.07 -14.38
N LEU A 24 2.70 11.09 -15.22
CA LEU A 24 2.89 12.50 -14.83
C LEU A 24 1.56 13.28 -14.70
N PHE A 25 0.44 12.74 -15.22
CA PHE A 25 -0.88 13.39 -15.19
C PHE A 25 -1.84 12.82 -14.14
N THR A 26 -1.46 11.74 -13.46
CA THR A 26 -2.14 11.34 -12.21
C THR A 26 -1.65 12.27 -11.11
N VAL A 27 -2.54 13.05 -10.49
CA VAL A 27 -2.22 13.94 -9.36
C VAL A 27 -1.34 13.15 -8.39
N PRO A 28 -0.03 13.43 -8.30
CA PRO A 28 0.80 12.74 -7.34
C PRO A 28 0.24 13.12 -5.97
N SER A 29 0.21 12.18 -5.05
CA SER A 29 -0.36 12.35 -3.70
C SER A 29 0.13 13.60 -2.95
N GLY A 30 1.20 14.26 -3.43
CA GLY A 30 1.67 15.57 -2.96
C GLY A 30 0.70 16.73 -3.17
N GLY A 31 -0.34 16.59 -4.02
CA GLY A 31 -1.41 17.59 -4.14
C GLY A 31 -2.44 17.55 -3.01
N GLU A 32 -2.54 16.45 -2.27
CA GLU A 32 -3.51 16.28 -1.19
C GLU A 32 -2.96 16.77 0.15
N SER A 33 -3.77 17.47 0.94
CA SER A 33 -3.37 17.95 2.27
C SER A 33 -3.23 16.85 3.31
N LEU A 34 -3.85 15.69 3.06
CA LEU A 34 -3.87 14.52 3.94
C LEU A 34 -3.79 13.25 3.11
N GLY A 35 -2.95 12.31 3.54
CA GLY A 35 -2.89 10.95 3.03
C GLY A 35 -3.35 9.98 4.12
N GLU A 36 -4.14 8.99 3.73
CA GLU A 36 -4.63 7.93 4.61
C GLU A 36 -4.15 6.57 4.11
N ARG A 37 -3.64 5.73 5.01
CA ARG A 37 -3.24 4.36 4.69
C ARG A 37 -3.57 3.42 5.84
N TYR A 38 -3.96 2.21 5.50
CA TYR A 38 -4.13 1.14 6.48
C TYR A 38 -2.82 0.37 6.65
N LYS A 39 -2.52 -0.01 7.90
CA LYS A 39 -1.33 -0.78 8.25
C LYS A 39 -1.66 -1.87 9.25
N LEU A 40 -1.01 -3.01 9.05
CA LEU A 40 -1.02 -4.10 10.01
C LEU A 40 0.04 -3.88 11.08
N TYR A 41 -0.34 -4.17 12.30
CA TYR A 41 0.54 -4.24 13.45
C TYR A 41 0.39 -5.64 14.05
N GLY A 42 1.51 -6.25 14.45
CA GLY A 42 1.52 -7.54 15.12
C GLY A 42 1.90 -7.38 16.58
N ILE A 43 1.34 -8.22 17.45
CA ILE A 43 1.76 -8.32 18.86
C ILE A 43 2.75 -9.47 19.00
N LYS A 44 3.91 -9.17 19.56
CA LYS A 44 4.95 -10.16 19.88
C LYS A 44 5.49 -9.88 21.27
N GLN A 45 5.32 -10.83 22.19
CA GLN A 45 5.79 -10.71 23.58
C GLN A 45 5.25 -9.45 24.31
N GLY A 46 4.02 -9.03 23.98
CA GLY A 46 3.39 -7.82 24.54
C GLY A 46 3.70 -6.53 23.78
N ASP A 47 4.71 -6.52 22.91
CA ASP A 47 5.05 -5.35 22.10
C ASP A 47 4.22 -5.28 20.83
N THR A 48 3.78 -4.06 20.49
CA THR A 48 3.06 -3.78 19.24
C THR A 48 4.04 -3.31 18.16
N ILE A 49 4.24 -4.13 17.14
CA ILE A 49 5.23 -3.92 16.08
C ILE A 49 4.52 -3.67 14.76
N ARG A 50 4.91 -2.60 14.06
CA ARG A 50 4.40 -2.31 12.70
C ARG A 50 4.91 -3.37 11.72
N ILE A 51 4.02 -4.03 11.01
CA ILE A 51 4.39 -4.97 9.96
C ILE A 51 4.83 -4.18 8.74
N VAL A 52 6.08 -4.36 8.34
CA VAL A 52 6.64 -3.75 7.13
C VAL A 52 6.35 -4.67 5.95
N ASN A 53 5.79 -4.12 4.88
CA ASN A 53 5.55 -4.87 3.66
C ASN A 53 6.89 -5.18 2.98
N ILE A 54 7.10 -6.44 2.59
CA ILE A 54 8.34 -6.86 1.92
C ILE A 54 7.97 -7.77 0.75
N SER A 55 8.66 -7.65 -0.36
CA SER A 55 8.43 -8.54 -1.50
C SER A 55 8.80 -9.98 -1.13
N ARG A 56 7.87 -10.92 -1.36
CA ARG A 56 8.02 -12.35 -1.11
C ARG A 56 7.52 -13.16 -2.29
N GLN A 57 7.78 -14.45 -2.27
CA GLN A 57 7.25 -15.36 -3.28
C GLN A 57 5.72 -15.43 -3.14
N GLY A 58 5.00 -14.81 -4.08
CA GLY A 58 3.52 -14.77 -4.12
C GLY A 58 2.91 -13.37 -4.01
N TYR A 59 3.59 -12.43 -3.36
CA TYR A 59 3.14 -11.04 -3.22
C TYR A 59 4.32 -10.08 -3.29
N ASP A 60 4.21 -9.05 -4.12
CA ASP A 60 5.12 -7.90 -4.02
C ASP A 60 4.68 -6.95 -2.89
N ALA A 61 5.54 -6.00 -2.51
CA ALA A 61 5.24 -5.06 -1.44
C ALA A 61 4.04 -4.14 -1.75
N ASN A 62 3.75 -3.89 -3.03
CA ASN A 62 2.59 -3.09 -3.47
C ASN A 62 1.31 -3.91 -3.41
N ASP A 63 1.36 -5.21 -3.71
CA ASP A 63 0.26 -6.15 -3.56
C ASP A 63 -0.15 -6.25 -2.09
N GLU A 64 0.83 -6.45 -1.18
CA GLU A 64 0.56 -6.44 0.27
C GLU A 64 -0.10 -5.12 0.70
N GLU A 65 0.40 -3.98 0.19
CA GLU A 65 -0.15 -2.66 0.49
C GLU A 65 -1.58 -2.50 -0.04
N LEU A 66 -1.84 -2.96 -1.26
CA LEU A 66 -3.14 -2.88 -1.91
C LEU A 66 -4.18 -3.73 -1.18
N ILE A 67 -3.82 -4.96 -0.80
CA ILE A 67 -4.70 -5.88 -0.07
C ILE A 67 -5.07 -5.29 1.28
N VAL A 68 -4.09 -4.81 2.05
CA VAL A 68 -4.32 -4.21 3.38
C VAL A 68 -5.19 -2.96 3.27
N ASN A 69 -4.92 -2.08 2.30
CA ASN A 69 -5.74 -0.89 2.11
C ASN A 69 -7.17 -1.22 1.67
N THR A 70 -7.34 -2.19 0.77
CA THR A 70 -8.66 -2.59 0.26
C THR A 70 -9.51 -3.17 1.38
N TYR A 71 -8.99 -4.16 2.12
CA TYR A 71 -9.74 -4.78 3.22
C TYR A 71 -9.89 -3.83 4.40
N GLY A 72 -8.89 -3.01 4.71
CA GLY A 72 -8.98 -2.00 5.76
C GLY A 72 -10.10 -0.99 5.53
N ASN A 73 -10.24 -0.51 4.28
CA ASN A 73 -11.33 0.38 3.90
C ASN A 73 -12.71 -0.30 3.99
N MET A 74 -12.82 -1.57 3.59
CA MET A 74 -14.08 -2.33 3.71
C MET A 74 -14.48 -2.56 5.17
N ILE A 75 -13.49 -2.79 6.06
CA ILE A 75 -13.70 -2.93 7.51
C ILE A 75 -14.15 -1.60 8.12
N GLU A 76 -13.47 -0.49 7.81
CA GLU A 76 -13.84 0.83 8.37
C GLU A 76 -15.20 1.31 7.86
N SER A 77 -15.55 1.02 6.60
CA SER A 77 -16.87 1.35 6.03
C SER A 77 -18.02 0.44 6.50
N HIS A 78 -17.76 -0.53 7.38
CA HIS A 78 -18.73 -1.48 7.96
C HIS A 78 -19.47 -2.37 6.93
N LYS A 79 -19.02 -2.40 5.67
CA LYS A 79 -19.61 -3.26 4.63
C LYS A 79 -19.05 -4.67 4.78
N ASN A 80 -19.88 -5.63 5.20
CA ASN A 80 -19.46 -7.04 5.40
C ASN A 80 -18.21 -7.15 6.31
N ARG A 81 -18.16 -6.33 7.36
CA ARG A 81 -16.99 -6.14 8.24
C ARG A 81 -16.37 -7.47 8.69
N ASP A 82 -17.17 -8.41 9.19
CA ASP A 82 -16.68 -9.68 9.72
C ASP A 82 -16.01 -10.57 8.67
N ILE A 83 -16.51 -10.54 7.43
CA ILE A 83 -15.93 -11.29 6.32
C ILE A 83 -14.55 -10.73 5.99
N TYR A 84 -14.42 -9.40 5.93
CA TYR A 84 -13.14 -8.76 5.62
C TYR A 84 -12.15 -8.84 6.77
N ILE A 85 -12.60 -8.81 8.02
CA ILE A 85 -11.74 -9.11 9.19
C ILE A 85 -11.15 -10.52 9.03
N LYS A 86 -11.98 -11.53 8.75
CA LYS A 86 -11.50 -12.91 8.55
C LYS A 86 -10.51 -13.01 7.39
N LYS A 87 -10.81 -12.39 6.24
CA LYS A 87 -9.90 -12.40 5.08
C LYS A 87 -8.57 -11.73 5.39
N LEU A 88 -8.60 -10.57 6.06
CA LEU A 88 -7.38 -9.84 6.41
C LEU A 88 -6.56 -10.57 7.49
N MET A 89 -7.22 -11.25 8.44
CA MET A 89 -6.57 -12.12 9.42
C MET A 89 -5.87 -13.32 8.74
N ILE A 90 -6.54 -14.00 7.82
CA ILE A 90 -5.94 -15.11 7.06
C ILE A 90 -4.71 -14.62 6.29
N PHE A 91 -4.85 -13.49 5.59
CA PHE A 91 -3.75 -12.86 4.86
C PHE A 91 -2.59 -12.51 5.81
N ALA A 92 -2.85 -11.87 6.95
CA ALA A 92 -1.82 -11.48 7.92
C ALA A 92 -1.05 -12.69 8.48
N LYS A 93 -1.75 -13.81 8.74
CA LYS A 93 -1.15 -15.07 9.18
C LYS A 93 -0.31 -15.74 8.11
N ASP A 94 -0.72 -15.65 6.84
CA ASP A 94 0.03 -16.18 5.70
C ASP A 94 1.36 -15.41 5.51
N ILE A 95 1.29 -14.07 5.54
CA ILE A 95 2.49 -13.25 5.30
C ILE A 95 3.40 -13.12 6.52
N ARG A 96 2.89 -13.19 7.75
CA ARG A 96 3.68 -12.96 8.98
C ARG A 96 3.21 -13.85 10.13
N PRO A 97 3.37 -15.18 10.06
CA PRO A 97 2.90 -16.11 11.09
C PRO A 97 3.59 -15.96 12.46
N GLU A 98 4.66 -15.18 12.54
CA GLU A 98 5.45 -14.99 13.77
C GLU A 98 4.77 -14.14 14.87
N PHE A 99 3.63 -13.52 14.58
CA PHE A 99 2.90 -12.68 15.54
C PHE A 99 1.77 -13.46 16.22
N GLN A 100 1.54 -13.16 17.50
CA GLN A 100 0.49 -13.80 18.30
C GLN A 100 -0.89 -13.24 17.96
N GLU A 101 -0.95 -11.93 17.73
CA GLU A 101 -2.17 -11.20 17.40
C GLU A 101 -1.88 -10.15 16.33
N TYR A 102 -2.93 -9.74 15.62
CA TYR A 102 -2.84 -8.70 14.60
C TYR A 102 -3.84 -7.59 14.87
N LEU A 103 -3.41 -6.36 14.63
CA LEU A 103 -4.18 -5.13 14.78
C LEU A 103 -4.17 -4.38 13.45
N LEU A 104 -5.31 -3.81 13.10
CA LEU A 104 -5.45 -2.92 11.96
C LEU A 104 -5.47 -1.47 12.43
N TYR A 105 -4.54 -0.67 11.92
CA TYR A 105 -4.50 0.78 12.15
C TYR A 105 -4.71 1.55 10.86
N LYS A 106 -5.31 2.72 10.98
CA LYS A 106 -5.30 3.76 9.96
C LYS A 106 -4.26 4.82 10.33
N GLU A 107 -3.28 5.00 9.46
CA GLU A 107 -2.24 6.03 9.55
C GLU A 107 -2.66 7.22 8.68
N ILE A 108 -2.76 8.40 9.29
CA ILE A 108 -3.08 9.66 8.64
C ILE A 108 -1.84 10.55 8.72
N TYR A 109 -1.39 11.05 7.59
CA TYR A 109 -0.17 11.86 7.49
C TYR A 109 -0.38 13.01 6.49
N LYS A 110 0.52 13.99 6.52
CA LYS A 110 0.53 15.09 5.55
C LYS A 110 1.54 14.78 4.42
N PRO A 111 1.11 14.56 3.17
CA PRO A 111 2.02 14.24 2.08
C PRO A 111 3.11 15.30 1.86
N GLN A 112 2.83 16.57 2.14
CA GLN A 112 3.81 17.66 2.02
C GLN A 112 5.00 17.52 2.98
N GLN A 113 4.88 16.69 4.03
CA GLN A 113 5.96 16.44 4.98
C GLN A 113 6.84 15.25 4.57
N ILE A 114 6.53 14.56 3.48
CA ILE A 114 7.37 13.47 2.97
C ILE A 114 8.73 14.04 2.57
N GLY A 115 9.82 13.44 3.06
CA GLY A 115 11.19 13.91 2.87
C GLY A 115 11.68 14.93 3.92
N SER A 116 10.80 15.39 4.82
CA SER A 116 11.22 16.18 5.99
C SER A 116 11.88 15.28 7.06
N LYS A 117 12.67 15.88 7.95
CA LYS A 117 13.40 15.16 9.02
C LYS A 117 12.47 14.36 9.95
N ARG A 118 11.22 14.79 10.13
CA ARG A 118 10.18 14.12 10.91
C ARG A 118 8.81 14.37 10.29
N MET A 119 8.11 13.28 9.96
CA MET A 119 6.72 13.32 9.51
C MET A 119 5.79 13.01 10.69
N ASP A 120 4.75 13.83 10.87
CA ASP A 120 3.72 13.55 11.87
C ASP A 120 2.72 12.53 11.31
N ILE A 121 2.54 11.42 12.04
CA ILE A 121 1.66 10.32 11.66
C ILE A 121 0.69 10.07 12.79
N LYS A 122 -0.58 10.38 12.57
CA LYS A 122 -1.67 10.07 13.49
C LYS A 122 -2.15 8.64 13.24
N LYS A 123 -2.26 7.86 14.30
CA LYS A 123 -2.68 6.45 14.22
C LYS A 123 -4.05 6.28 14.88
N LYS A 124 -4.99 5.67 14.17
CA LYS A 124 -6.30 5.28 14.69
C LYS A 124 -6.40 3.76 14.66
N ASN A 125 -6.59 3.13 15.82
CA ASN A 125 -6.89 1.70 15.86
C ASN A 125 -8.29 1.47 15.27
N ILE A 126 -8.39 0.61 14.25
CA ILE A 126 -9.65 0.27 13.60
C ILE A 126 -10.26 -0.95 14.26
N THR A 127 -9.47 -2.01 14.40
CA THR A 127 -9.92 -3.27 15.02
C THR A 127 -8.73 -4.18 15.34
N LYS A 128 -8.94 -5.07 16.31
CA LYS A 128 -8.19 -6.32 16.40
C LYS A 128 -8.74 -7.28 15.34
N LEU A 129 -7.84 -8.00 14.66
CA LEU A 129 -8.19 -8.99 13.65
C LEU A 129 -8.41 -10.36 14.27
#